data_AF-A0A925DR14-F1
#
_entry.id   AF-A0A925DR14-F1
#
_cell.length_a   1.000
_cell.length_b   1.000
_cell.length_c   1.000
_cell.angle_alpha   90.00
_cell.angle_beta   90.00
_cell.angle_gamma   90.00
#
_symmetry.space_group_name_H-M   'P 1'
#
loop_
_entity.id
_entity.type
_entity.pdbx_description
1 polymer ?
#
loop_
_entity_poly.entity_id
_entity_poly.type
_entity_poly.pdbx_seq_one_letter_code
_entity_poly.pdbx_strand_id
1 'polypeptide(L)' 'MKTPSDELFRLIKSLGAQEKRFFKLSVSDNKEKNNYTLLFDSIDKQDAYNENELRKKIKHKGLLDN' A
#
# COMPACT_ATOMS: atom_id res chain seq x y z
N MET A 1 20.45 0.09 2.46
CA MET A 1 20.22 -1.08 1.60
C MET A 1 18.95 -0.81 0.81
N LYS A 2 18.92 -1.02 -0.51
CA LYS A 2 17.66 -0.96 -1.27
C LYS A 2 16.93 -2.27 -1.04
N THR A 3 15.76 -2.21 -0.41
CA THR A 3 14.93 -3.39 -0.19
C THR A 3 13.83 -3.45 -1.26
N PRO A 4 13.27 -4.64 -1.55
CA PRO A 4 12.10 -4.76 -2.43
C PRO A 4 10.95 -3.82 -2.01
N SER A 5 10.83 -3.56 -0.70
CA SER A 5 9.82 -2.65 -0.18
C SER A 5 10.11 -1.17 -0.47
N ASP A 6 11.38 -0.75 -0.45
CA ASP A 6 11.77 0.61 -0.89
C ASP A 6 11.47 0.82 -2.38
N GLU A 7 11.71 -0.19 -3.21
CA GLU A 7 11.44 -0.15 -4.64
C GLU A 7 9.94 -0.09 -4.91
N LEU A 8 9.14 -0.87 -4.18
CA LEU A 8 7.68 -0.81 -4.25
C LEU A 8 7.14 0.56 -3.82
N PHE A 9 7.68 1.15 -2.75
CA PHE A 9 7.32 2.51 -2.34
C PHE A 9 7.61 3.51 -3.47
N ARG A 10 8.82 3.50 -4.02
CA ARG A 10 9.20 4.41 -5.13
C ARG A 10 8.30 4.22 -6.35
N LEU A 11 7.99 2.98 -6.69
CA LEU A 11 7.06 2.64 -7.76
C LEU A 11 5.69 3.29 -7.51
N ILE A 12 5.08 3.04 -6.34
CA ILE A 12 3.77 3.61 -5.99
C ILE A 12 3.79 5.15 -6.03
N LYS A 13 4.87 5.78 -5.54
CA LYS A 13 5.02 7.24 -5.57
C LYS A 13 5.23 7.80 -6.98
N SER A 14 5.76 7.01 -7.92
CA SER A 14 5.90 7.43 -9.33
C SER A 14 4.61 7.38 -10.13
N LEU A 15 3.55 6.72 -9.61
CA LEU A 15 2.29 6.59 -10.33
C LEU A 15 1.54 7.92 -10.42
N GLY A 16 0.98 8.20 -11.59
CA GLY A 16 0.00 9.25 -11.81
C GLY A 16 -1.39 8.89 -11.29
N ALA A 17 -2.28 9.90 -11.17
CA ALA A 17 -3.63 9.71 -10.63
C ALA A 17 -4.45 8.64 -11.36
N GLN A 18 -4.31 8.54 -12.68
CA GLN A 18 -5.02 7.54 -13.49
C GLN A 18 -4.52 6.12 -13.20
N GLU A 19 -3.20 5.93 -13.05
CA GLU A 19 -2.60 4.63 -12.75
C GLU A 19 -2.97 4.16 -11.34
N LYS A 20 -2.98 5.08 -10.36
CA LYS A 20 -3.45 4.79 -9.00
C LYS A 20 -4.92 4.35 -9.00
N ARG A 21 -5.77 5.04 -9.76
CA ARG A 21 -7.19 4.67 -9.91
C ARG A 21 -7.33 3.30 -10.60
N PHE A 22 -6.56 3.06 -11.65
CA PHE A 22 -6.56 1.78 -12.36
C PHE A 22 -6.18 0.62 -11.43
N PHE A 23 -5.11 0.76 -10.64
CA PHE A 23 -4.71 -0.24 -9.65
C PHE A 23 -5.84 -0.55 -8.66
N LYS A 24 -6.48 0.48 -8.11
CA LYS A 24 -7.61 0.29 -7.18
C LYS A 24 -8.78 -0.45 -7.83
N LEU A 25 -9.09 -0.13 -9.08
CA LEU A 25 -10.13 -0.83 -9.84
C LEU A 25 -9.75 -2.29 -10.11
N SER A 26 -8.50 -2.57 -10.46
CA SER A 26 -8.06 -3.94 -10.79
C SER A 26 -8.04 -4.87 -9.57
N VAL A 27 -7.69 -4.36 -8.38
CA VAL A 27 -7.77 -5.15 -7.14
C VAL A 27 -9.19 -5.22 -6.59
N SER A 28 -10.11 -4.40 -7.12
CA SER A 28 -11.48 -4.30 -6.64
C SER A 28 -12.42 -5.41 -7.11
N ASP A 29 -11.93 -6.51 -7.67
CA ASP A 29 -12.75 -7.73 -7.92
C ASP A 29 -12.43 -8.88 -6.96
N ASN A 30 -11.39 -8.76 -6.13
CA ASN A 30 -10.98 -9.81 -5.19
C ASN A 30 -11.72 -9.72 -3.84
N LYS A 31 -11.99 -10.86 -3.19
CA LYS A 31 -12.58 -10.91 -1.83
C LYS A 31 -11.69 -10.26 -0.76
N GLU A 32 -10.38 -10.18 -0.99
CA GLU A 32 -9.39 -9.47 -0.15
C GLU A 32 -9.27 -7.96 -0.46
N LYS A 33 -10.28 -7.41 -1.14
CA LYS A 33 -10.42 -6.04 -1.63
C LYS A 33 -9.89 -4.95 -0.69
N ASN A 34 -10.17 -5.10 0.61
CA ASN A 34 -9.85 -4.11 1.62
C ASN A 34 -8.35 -4.05 1.94
N ASN A 35 -7.61 -5.15 1.79
CA ASN A 35 -6.24 -5.24 2.27
C ASN A 35 -5.28 -4.57 1.30
N TYR A 36 -5.38 -4.88 0.00
CA TYR A 36 -4.55 -4.28 -1.04
C TYR A 36 -4.80 -2.78 -1.18
N THR A 37 -6.08 -2.36 -1.15
CA THR A 37 -6.44 -0.94 -1.22
C THR A 37 -5.90 -0.17 -0.01
N LEU A 38 -6.04 -0.74 1.20
CA LEU A 38 -5.54 -0.11 2.42
C LEU A 38 -4.01 -0.03 2.43
N LEU A 39 -3.32 -1.11 2.04
CA LEU A 39 -1.87 -1.14 1.96
C LEU A 39 -1.36 -0.09 0.97
N PHE A 40 -1.93 -0.07 -0.24
CA PHE A 40 -1.61 0.90 -1.28
C PHE A 40 -1.80 2.33 -0.80
N ASP A 41 -2.95 2.65 -0.21
CA ASP A 41 -3.23 3.99 0.33
C ASP A 41 -2.34 4.36 1.50
N SER A 42 -1.92 3.38 2.30
CA SER A 42 -1.03 3.62 3.43
C SER A 42 0.38 3.94 2.96
N ILE A 43 0.87 3.27 1.92
CA ILE A 43 2.17 3.53 1.30
C ILE A 43 2.15 4.85 0.52
N ASP A 44 1.11 5.10 -0.29
CA ASP A 44 1.03 6.30 -1.13
C ASP A 44 1.01 7.61 -0.30
N LYS A 45 0.40 7.55 0.90
CA LYS A 45 0.33 8.68 1.85
C LYS A 45 1.62 8.93 2.62
N GLN A 46 2.61 8.04 2.55
CA GLN A 46 3.90 8.27 3.18
C GLN A 46 4.74 9.24 2.34
N ASP A 47 5.41 10.17 3.01
CA ASP A 47 6.39 11.07 2.40
C ASP A 47 7.74 10.37 2.21
N ALA A 48 8.10 9.52 3.16
CA ALA A 48 9.23 8.61 3.10
C ALA A 48 8.80 7.22 3.58
N TYR A 49 9.34 6.18 2.98
CA TYR A 49 8.99 4.81 3.35
C TYR A 49 9.33 4.52 4.82
N ASN A 50 8.32 4.11 5.58
CA ASN A 50 8.45 3.74 6.98
C ASN A 50 7.64 2.46 7.27
N GLU A 51 8.34 1.34 7.25
CA GLU A 51 7.77 0.01 7.47
C GLU A 51 7.12 -0.13 8.86
N ASN A 52 7.70 0.49 9.89
CA ASN A 52 7.17 0.41 11.25
C ASN A 52 5.81 1.12 11.38
N GLU A 53 5.68 2.29 10.76
CA GLU A 53 4.40 3.00 10.71
C GLU A 53 3.36 2.24 9.89
N LEU A 54 3.78 1.67 8.76
CA LEU A 54 2.91 0.86 7.90
C LEU A 54 2.34 -0.33 8.68
N ARG A 55 3.20 -1.07 9.39
CA ARG A 55 2.80 -2.21 10.24
C ARG A 55 1.86 -1.79 11.36
N LYS A 56 2.12 -0.69 12.06
CA LYS A 56 1.22 -0.17 13.10
C LYS A 56 -0.17 0.15 12.54
N LYS A 57 -0.22 0.81 11.38
CA LYS A 57 -1.47 1.24 10.73
C LYS A 57 -2.30 0.05 10.25
N ILE A 58 -1.65 -0.96 9.70
CA ILE A 58 -2.30 -2.18 9.19
C ILE A 58 -2.73 -3.10 10.35
N LYS A 59 -1.93 -3.22 11.40
CA LYS A 59 -2.29 -3.99 12.61
C LYS A 59 -3.50 -3.39 13.33
N HIS A 60 -3.54 -2.07 13.49
CA HIS A 60 -4.71 -1.39 14.06
C HIS A 60 -6.00 -1.63 13.25
N LYS A 61 -5.88 -1.93 11.95
CA LYS A 61 -7.02 -2.25 11.08
C LYS A 61 -7.43 -3.73 11.11
N GLY A 62 -6.84 -4.57 11.98
CA GLY A 62 -7.20 -5.98 12.16
C GLY A 62 -6.69 -6.91 11.05
N LEU A 63 -5.69 -6.48 10.28
CA LEU A 63 -5.19 -7.22 9.11
C LEU A 63 -3.92 -8.04 9.37
N LEU A 64 -3.36 -7.95 10.58
CA LEU A 64 -2.12 -8.65 10.98
C LEU A 64 -2.31 -9.45 12.28
N ASP A 65 -3.54 -9.87 12.59
CA ASP A 65 -3.83 -10.69 13.77
C ASP A 65 -3.70 -12.20 13.47
N ASN A 66 -2.57 -12.60 12.86
CA ASN A 66 -2.14 -14.00 12.75
C ASN A 66 -0.76 -14.16 13.39
#